data_AF-A0AAF0EXT9-F1
#
_entry.id   AF-A0AAF0EXT9-F1
#
_cell.length_a   1.000
_cell.length_b   1.000
_cell.length_c   1.000
_cell.angle_alpha   90.00
_cell.angle_beta   90.00
_cell.angle_gamma   90.00
#
_symmetry.space_group_name_H-M   'P 1'
#
loop_
_entity.id
_entity.type
_entity.pdbx_description
1 polymer ?
#
loop_
_entity_poly.entity_id
_entity_poly.type
_entity_poly.pdbx_seq_one_letter_code
_entity_poly.pdbx_strand_id
1 'polypeptide(L)'
;MGAQSSRPVEAAPAPPRREFDDLVKEELALQAAATPADEIPSCLTLFDKWLSCYALGVQFRNAYRYGTIADCAPRREDFKFCLTLRQLDPEMRRHEWLLRRAEERAHQRKGFHTSEAVWEMRRDPLLDPHFVDEAYVPPQ
;
A
#
# COMPACT_ATOMS: atom_id res chain seq x y z
N MET A 1 -19.12 49.73 6.41
CA MET A 1 -19.22 49.23 5.02
C MET A 1 -18.24 48.08 4.89
N GLY A 2 -18.71 46.85 4.72
CA GLY A 2 -17.86 45.68 4.63
C GLY A 2 -18.66 44.50 4.10
N ALA A 3 -18.83 44.43 2.79
CA ALA A 3 -19.41 43.27 2.13
C ALA A 3 -18.29 42.28 1.83
N GLN A 4 -18.12 41.27 2.68
CA GLN A 4 -17.33 40.09 2.33
C GLN A 4 -18.16 39.28 1.35
N SER A 5 -17.86 39.44 0.05
CA SER A 5 -18.41 38.64 -1.02
C SER A 5 -17.85 37.22 -0.90
N SER A 6 -18.67 36.28 -0.40
CA SER A 6 -18.35 34.85 -0.47
C SER A 6 -18.27 34.43 -1.93
N ARG A 7 -17.09 33.99 -2.37
CA ARG A 7 -16.95 33.30 -3.67
C ARG A 7 -17.72 31.99 -3.59
N PRO A 8 -18.51 31.61 -4.61
CA PRO A 8 -19.05 30.27 -4.69
C PRO A 8 -17.86 29.31 -4.80
N VAL A 9 -17.83 28.31 -3.91
CA VAL A 9 -16.92 27.17 -4.04
C VAL A 9 -17.43 26.39 -5.24
N GLU A 10 -16.82 26.63 -6.39
CA GLU A 10 -17.03 25.84 -7.58
C GLU A 10 -16.61 24.40 -7.25
N ALA A 11 -17.57 23.48 -7.31
CA ALA A 11 -17.30 22.08 -7.05
C ALA A 11 -16.22 21.62 -8.03
N ALA A 12 -15.08 21.16 -7.50
CA ALA A 12 -14.00 20.64 -8.30
C ALA A 12 -14.56 19.58 -9.26
N PRO A 13 -14.18 19.60 -10.56
CA PRO A 13 -14.58 18.55 -11.48
C PRO A 13 -14.15 17.20 -10.89
N ALA A 14 -15.01 16.19 -11.02
CA ALA A 14 -14.72 14.85 -10.52
C ALA A 14 -13.34 14.42 -11.05
N PRO A 15 -12.47 13.89 -10.17
CA PRO A 15 -11.10 13.56 -10.57
C PRO A 15 -11.12 12.54 -11.71
N PRO A 16 -10.20 12.64 -12.68
CA PRO A 16 -10.11 11.67 -13.76
C PRO A 16 -9.94 10.26 -13.17
N ARG A 17 -10.61 9.27 -13.77
CA ARG A 17 -10.44 7.88 -13.34
C ARG A 17 -8.97 7.52 -13.53
N ARG A 18 -8.28 7.19 -12.43
CA ARG A 18 -6.87 6.80 -12.48
C ARG A 18 -6.74 5.50 -13.26
N GLU A 19 -5.89 5.51 -14.27
CA GLU A 19 -5.54 4.31 -15.03
C GLU A 19 -4.76 3.34 -14.14
N PHE A 20 -4.92 2.04 -14.40
CA PHE A 20 -4.31 1.00 -13.55
C PHE A 20 -2.79 1.11 -13.53
N ASP A 21 -2.17 1.38 -14.67
CA ASP A 21 -0.71 1.48 -14.80
C ASP A 21 -0.12 2.62 -13.98
N ASP A 22 -0.86 3.73 -13.83
CA ASP A 22 -0.41 4.87 -13.02
C ASP A 22 -0.50 4.56 -11.53
N LEU A 23 -1.54 3.83 -11.10
CA LEU A 23 -1.66 3.33 -9.72
C LEU A 23 -0.52 2.35 -9.37
N VAL A 24 -0.15 1.47 -10.31
CA VAL A 24 0.97 0.55 -10.10
C VAL A 24 2.29 1.30 -9.93
N LYS A 25 2.55 2.35 -10.74
CA LYS A 25 3.77 3.17 -10.59
C LYS A 25 3.81 3.91 -9.25
N GLU A 26 2.69 4.49 -8.83
CA GLU A 26 2.55 5.13 -7.51
C GLU A 26 2.82 4.14 -6.37
N GLU A 27 2.19 2.96 -6.42
CA GLU A 27 2.37 1.92 -5.41
C GLU A 27 3.80 1.38 -5.38
N LEU A 28 4.43 1.22 -6.54
CA LEU A 28 5.82 0.77 -6.61
C LEU A 28 6.74 1.77 -5.91
N ALA A 29 6.56 3.07 -6.14
CA ALA A 29 7.32 4.11 -5.45
C ALA A 29 7.08 4.07 -3.93
N LEU A 30 5.82 3.94 -3.50
CA LEU A 30 5.47 3.84 -2.08
C LEU A 30 6.05 2.60 -1.41
N GLN A 31 6.05 1.47 -2.09
CA GLN A 31 6.55 0.22 -1.55
C GLN A 31 8.08 0.18 -1.54
N ALA A 32 8.73 0.78 -2.53
CA ALA A 32 10.17 0.96 -2.56
C ALA A 32 10.66 1.84 -1.40
N ALA A 33 9.91 2.89 -1.06
CA ALA A 33 10.20 3.74 0.11
C ALA A 33 9.93 3.00 1.43
N ALA A 34 8.79 2.31 1.54
CA ALA A 34 8.39 1.62 2.77
C ALA A 34 9.21 0.34 3.07
N THR A 35 9.88 -0.24 2.07
CA THR A 35 10.63 -1.49 2.21
C THR A 35 12.10 -1.26 1.86
N PRO A 36 12.99 -1.05 2.85
CA PRO A 36 14.42 -0.94 2.59
C PRO A 36 14.97 -2.27 2.04
N ALA A 37 16.13 -2.20 1.37
CA ALA A 37 16.73 -3.35 0.67
C ALA A 37 16.93 -4.57 1.58
N ASP A 38 17.25 -4.29 2.83
CA ASP A 38 17.69 -5.26 3.83
C ASP A 38 16.50 -6.02 4.46
N GLU A 39 15.27 -5.53 4.26
CA GLU A 39 14.06 -6.02 4.94
C GLU A 39 13.17 -6.94 4.08
N ILE A 40 13.61 -7.33 2.89
CA ILE A 40 12.83 -8.27 2.07
C ILE A 40 12.68 -9.59 2.85
N PRO A 41 11.45 -10.03 3.16
CA PRO A 41 11.25 -11.19 4.01
C PRO A 41 11.81 -12.45 3.33
N SER A 42 12.57 -13.24 4.08
CA SER A 42 13.03 -14.55 3.62
C SER A 42 11.84 -15.50 3.44
N CYS A 43 11.95 -16.49 2.55
CA CYS A 43 10.85 -17.43 2.32
C CYS A 43 10.46 -18.22 3.58
N LEU A 44 11.40 -18.43 4.51
CA LEU A 44 11.10 -19.02 5.81
C LEU A 44 10.20 -18.11 6.66
N THR A 45 10.46 -16.80 6.69
CA THR A 45 9.60 -15.87 7.42
C THR A 45 8.18 -15.82 6.83
N LEU A 46 8.03 -15.95 5.51
CA LEU A 46 6.73 -16.03 4.85
C LEU A 46 6.02 -17.36 5.14
N PHE A 47 6.77 -18.46 5.22
CA PHE A 47 6.25 -19.76 5.64
C PHE A 47 5.71 -19.72 7.07
N ASP A 48 6.47 -19.13 8.01
CA ASP A 48 6.02 -18.98 9.40
C ASP A 48 4.76 -18.11 9.49
N LYS A 49 4.70 -17.02 8.70
CA LYS A 49 3.50 -16.18 8.59
C LYS A 49 2.29 -16.94 8.05
N TRP A 50 2.50 -17.85 7.11
CA TRP A 50 1.45 -18.71 6.58
C TRP A 50 0.95 -19.73 7.62
N LEU A 51 1.86 -20.44 8.29
CA LEU A 51 1.51 -21.38 9.37
C LEU A 51 0.81 -20.68 10.54
N SER A 52 1.27 -19.50 10.94
CA SER A 52 0.66 -18.72 12.02
C SER A 52 -0.81 -18.36 11.74
N CYS A 53 -1.22 -18.28 10.47
CA CYS A 53 -2.62 -18.07 10.11
C CYS A 53 -3.47 -19.29 10.44
N TYR A 54 -2.97 -20.50 10.24
CA TYR A 54 -3.67 -21.74 10.58
C TYR A 54 -3.64 -22.08 12.07
N ALA A 55 -2.91 -21.32 12.89
CA ALA A 55 -2.90 -21.52 14.33
C ALA A 55 -4.32 -21.43 14.91
N LEU A 56 -4.69 -22.44 15.71
CA LEU A 56 -6.03 -22.61 16.27
C LEU A 56 -6.54 -21.35 17.01
N GLY A 57 -5.65 -20.66 17.74
CA GLY A 57 -6.04 -19.44 18.47
C GLY A 57 -6.45 -18.28 17.57
N VAL A 58 -5.77 -18.09 16.43
CA VAL A 58 -6.10 -17.04 15.47
C VAL A 58 -7.42 -17.36 14.77
N GLN A 59 -7.60 -18.63 14.39
CA GLN A 59 -8.80 -19.12 13.74
C GLN A 59 -10.02 -19.04 14.65
N PHE A 60 -9.88 -19.41 15.92
CA PHE A 60 -10.95 -19.29 16.92
C PHE A 60 -11.37 -17.83 17.11
N ARG A 61 -10.40 -16.91 17.21
CA ARG A 61 -10.71 -15.48 17.34
C ARG A 61 -11.41 -14.91 16.12
N ASN A 62 -11.05 -15.38 14.92
CA ASN A 62 -11.69 -14.94 13.68
C ASN A 62 -13.14 -15.46 13.62
N ALA A 63 -13.34 -16.75 13.90
CA ALA A 63 -14.67 -17.35 14.00
C ALA A 63 -15.54 -16.64 15.05
N TYR A 64 -14.98 -16.28 16.21
CA TYR A 64 -15.70 -15.55 17.25
C TYR A 64 -16.12 -14.14 16.81
N ARG A 65 -15.26 -13.41 16.09
CA ARG A 65 -15.52 -12.01 15.70
C ARG A 65 -16.37 -11.86 14.45
N TYR A 66 -16.13 -12.71 13.45
CA TYR A 66 -16.67 -12.56 12.11
C TYR A 66 -17.56 -13.75 11.69
N GLY A 67 -17.62 -14.82 12.50
CA GLY A 67 -18.42 -16.01 12.19
C GLY A 67 -17.80 -16.94 11.13
N THR A 68 -16.63 -16.59 10.60
CA THR A 68 -15.95 -17.32 9.52
C THR A 68 -14.52 -17.70 9.92
N ILE A 69 -14.01 -18.77 9.32
CA ILE A 69 -12.59 -19.14 9.38
C ILE A 69 -11.79 -18.04 8.65
N ALA A 70 -10.60 -17.73 9.14
CA ALA A 70 -9.71 -16.76 8.49
C ALA A 70 -9.27 -17.28 7.13
N ASP A 71 -9.37 -16.42 6.10
CA ASP A 71 -8.78 -16.72 4.81
C ASP A 71 -7.25 -16.60 4.88
N CYS A 72 -6.57 -17.73 4.70
CA CYS A 72 -5.11 -17.84 4.70
C CYS A 72 -4.51 -17.95 3.28
N ALA A 73 -5.35 -17.87 2.23
CA ALA A 73 -4.90 -17.89 0.84
C ALA A 73 -3.82 -16.84 0.49
N PRO A 74 -3.95 -15.55 0.86
CA PRO A 74 -2.97 -14.54 0.45
C PRO A 74 -1.58 -14.81 1.01
N ARG A 75 -1.48 -15.26 2.27
CA ARG A 75 -0.19 -15.62 2.89
C ARG A 75 0.46 -16.84 2.24
N ARG A 76 -0.37 -17.78 1.77
CA ARG A 76 0.10 -18.95 1.04
C ARG A 76 0.65 -18.56 -0.33
N GLU A 77 0.01 -17.61 -1.00
CA GLU A 77 0.43 -17.10 -2.31
C GLU A 77 1.75 -16.33 -2.20
N ASP A 78 1.92 -15.52 -1.16
CA ASP A 78 3.20 -14.89 -0.81
C ASP A 78 4.34 -15.91 -0.66
N PHE A 79 4.09 -16.99 0.09
CA PHE A 79 5.07 -18.05 0.26
C PHE A 79 5.40 -18.75 -1.08
N LYS A 80 4.39 -19.11 -1.87
CA LYS A 80 4.58 -19.73 -3.18
C LYS A 80 5.39 -18.85 -4.12
N PHE A 81 5.10 -17.55 -4.15
CA PHE A 81 5.82 -16.61 -4.98
C PHE A 81 7.27 -16.42 -4.53
N CYS A 82 7.54 -16.43 -3.22
CA CYS A 82 8.92 -16.40 -2.74
C CYS A 82 9.72 -17.62 -3.23
N LEU A 83 9.10 -18.80 -3.28
CA LEU A 83 9.74 -20.01 -3.81
C LEU A 83 10.08 -19.89 -5.30
N THR A 84 9.25 -19.21 -6.10
CA THR A 84 9.53 -19.00 -7.53
C THR A 84 10.67 -18.01 -7.75
N LEU A 85 10.84 -17.03 -6.86
CA LEU A 85 11.91 -16.03 -6.93
C LEU A 85 13.26 -16.48 -6.35
N ARG A 86 13.35 -17.70 -5.79
CA ARG A 86 14.54 -18.17 -5.07
C ARG A 86 15.82 -18.19 -5.92
N GLN A 87 15.69 -18.38 -7.23
CA GLN A 87 16.83 -18.50 -8.15
C GLN A 87 17.26 -17.17 -8.76
N LEU A 88 16.57 -16.06 -8.46
CA LEU A 88 16.91 -14.73 -8.98
C LEU A 88 17.95 -14.05 -8.10
N ASP A 89 18.71 -13.15 -8.73
CA ASP A 89 19.58 -12.22 -8.04
C ASP A 89 18.83 -11.40 -6.98
N PRO A 90 19.49 -10.96 -5.90
CA PRO A 90 18.84 -10.25 -4.81
C PRO A 90 18.12 -8.97 -5.25
N GLU A 91 18.71 -8.21 -6.18
CA GLU A 91 18.12 -7.00 -6.75
C GLU A 91 16.89 -7.31 -7.62
N MET A 92 16.98 -8.32 -8.48
CA MET A 92 15.87 -8.74 -9.34
C MET A 92 14.71 -9.28 -8.50
N ARG A 93 15.02 -10.08 -7.48
CA ARG A 93 14.04 -10.57 -6.50
C ARG A 93 13.33 -9.43 -5.78
N ARG A 94 14.05 -8.37 -5.41
CA ARG A 94 13.45 -7.16 -4.80
C ARG A 94 12.47 -6.51 -5.76
N HIS A 95 12.90 -6.28 -6.99
CA HIS A 95 12.09 -5.62 -8.00
C HIS A 95 10.77 -6.38 -8.26
N GLU A 96 10.87 -7.68 -8.53
CA GLU A 96 9.70 -8.55 -8.77
C GLU A 96 8.77 -8.63 -7.55
N TRP A 97 9.34 -8.65 -6.34
CA TRP A 97 8.56 -8.63 -5.10
C TRP A 97 7.76 -7.34 -4.92
N LEU A 98 8.39 -6.19 -5.16
CA LEU A 98 7.74 -4.89 -5.08
C LEU A 98 6.69 -4.73 -6.19
N LEU A 99 6.99 -5.18 -7.41
CA LEU A 99 6.08 -5.06 -8.54
C LEU A 99 4.77 -5.83 -8.30
N ARG A 100 4.85 -7.11 -7.94
CA ARG A 100 3.65 -7.92 -7.64
C ARG A 100 2.80 -7.27 -6.54
N ARG A 101 3.46 -6.80 -5.50
CA ARG A 101 2.78 -6.20 -4.35
C ARG A 101 2.19 -4.83 -4.72
N ALA A 102 2.79 -4.08 -5.65
CA ALA A 102 2.23 -2.86 -6.22
C ALA A 102 0.98 -3.17 -7.06
N GLU A 103 1.00 -4.23 -7.87
CA GLU A 103 -0.15 -4.70 -8.64
C GLU A 103 -1.32 -5.13 -7.75
N GLU A 104 -1.05 -5.95 -6.72
CA GLU A 104 -2.07 -6.38 -5.74
C GLU A 104 -2.73 -5.19 -5.05
N ARG A 105 -1.94 -4.19 -4.66
CA ARG A 105 -2.46 -2.95 -4.06
C ARG A 105 -3.23 -2.11 -5.06
N ALA A 106 -2.73 -1.97 -6.30
CA ALA A 106 -3.44 -1.24 -7.35
C ALA A 106 -4.82 -1.87 -7.65
N HIS A 107 -4.93 -3.21 -7.63
CA HIS A 107 -6.20 -3.91 -7.74
C HIS A 107 -7.15 -3.60 -6.58
N GLN A 108 -6.64 -3.57 -5.34
CA GLN A 108 -7.43 -3.22 -4.16
C GLN A 108 -7.90 -1.75 -4.24
N ARG A 109 -7.01 -0.83 -4.63
CA ARG A 109 -7.26 0.61 -4.78
C ARG A 109 -8.34 0.91 -5.81
N LYS A 110 -8.37 0.14 -6.92
CA LYS A 110 -9.38 0.24 -7.99
C LYS A 110 -10.79 -0.21 -7.56
N GLY A 111 -10.95 -0.84 -6.41
CA GLY A 111 -12.25 -1.26 -5.89
C GLY A 111 -13.19 -0.08 -5.58
N PHE A 112 -14.51 -0.30 -5.70
CA PHE A 112 -15.55 0.74 -5.50
C PHE A 112 -15.68 1.28 -4.06
N HIS A 113 -15.01 0.67 -3.08
CA HIS A 113 -15.16 1.00 -1.66
C HIS A 113 -13.87 1.53 -1.03
N THR A 114 -13.01 2.19 -1.82
CA THR A 114 -11.78 2.79 -1.33
C THR A 114 -11.96 4.30 -1.13
N SER A 115 -11.30 4.85 -0.10
CA SER A 115 -11.29 6.30 0.17
C SER A 115 -10.70 7.09 -1.00
N GLU A 116 -9.91 6.46 -1.85
CA GLU A 116 -9.25 7.10 -2.99
C GLU A 116 -10.19 7.51 -4.13
N ALA A 117 -11.45 7.04 -4.11
CA ALA A 117 -12.49 7.59 -4.97
C ALA A 117 -12.79 9.07 -4.65
N VAL A 118 -12.53 9.49 -3.41
CA VAL A 118 -12.76 10.86 -2.92
C VAL A 118 -11.45 11.61 -2.71
N TRP A 119 -10.39 10.92 -2.29
CA TRP A 119 -9.12 11.52 -1.89
C TRP A 119 -8.00 11.30 -2.91
N GLU A 120 -7.24 12.37 -3.19
CA GLU A 120 -6.06 12.33 -4.04
C GLU A 120 -4.77 12.16 -3.25
N MET A 121 -3.82 11.41 -3.84
CA MET A 121 -2.49 11.27 -3.27
C MET A 121 -1.80 12.63 -3.29
N ARG A 122 -1.38 13.09 -2.12
CA ARG A 122 -0.70 14.37 -1.98
C ARG A 122 0.70 14.27 -2.59
N ARG A 123 0.98 15.14 -3.56
CA ARG A 123 2.29 15.27 -4.23
C ARG A 123 3.08 16.48 -3.75
N ASP A 124 2.38 17.50 -3.25
CA ASP A 124 3.00 18.73 -2.74
C ASP A 124 3.36 18.59 -1.25
N PRO A 125 4.55 19.06 -0.82
CA PRO A 125 4.91 19.08 0.59
C PRO A 125 3.95 19.98 1.38
N LEU A 126 3.58 19.52 2.57
CA LEU A 126 2.60 20.16 3.45
C LEU A 126 3.11 21.40 4.18
N LEU A 127 4.42 21.64 4.14
CA LEU A 127 4.99 22.73 4.89
C LEU A 127 4.73 24.03 4.14
N ASP A 128 4.08 24.96 4.85
CA ASP A 128 4.04 26.35 4.44
C ASP A 128 5.49 26.83 4.27
N PRO A 129 5.87 27.41 3.11
CA PRO A 129 7.23 27.84 2.83
C PRO A 129 7.84 28.75 3.91
N HIS A 130 7.01 29.45 4.69
CA HIS A 130 7.46 30.34 5.77
C HIS A 130 7.90 29.61 7.05
N PHE A 131 7.53 28.35 7.24
CA PHE A 131 7.86 27.54 8.42
C PHE A 131 8.75 26.33 8.10
N VAL A 132 9.35 26.31 6.90
CA VAL A 132 10.35 25.30 6.54
C VAL A 132 11.66 25.65 7.25
N ASP A 133 11.91 25.01 8.39
CA ASP A 133 13.25 25.03 8.98
C ASP A 133 14.20 24.30 8.03
N GLU A 134 15.19 25.00 7.45
CA GLU A 134 16.20 24.42 6.55
C GLU A 134 17.00 23.27 7.21
N ALA A 135 16.99 23.20 8.55
CA ALA A 135 17.62 22.15 9.34
C ALA A 135 16.75 20.88 9.50
N TYR A 136 15.47 20.91 9.14
CA TYR A 136 14.57 19.77 9.26
C TYR A 136 14.58 18.95 7.97
N VAL A 137 15.34 17.85 7.99
CA VAL A 137 15.27 16.83 6.94
C VAL A 137 14.10 15.90 7.27
N PRO A 138 13.01 15.89 6.49
CA PRO A 138 11.92 14.95 6.74
C PRO A 138 12.44 13.50 6.56
N PRO A 139 11.99 12.54 7.39
CA PRO A 139 12.32 11.14 7.18
C PRO A 139 11.74 10.69 5.82
N GLN A 140 12.60 10.09 4.99
CA GLN A 140 12.24 9.51 3.69
C GLN A 140 11.57 8.15 3.86
#